data_AF-A0AAV1T390-F1
#
_entry.id   AF-A0AAV1T390-F1
#
_cell.length_a   1.000
_cell.length_b   1.000
_cell.length_c   1.000
_cell.angle_alpha   90.00
_cell.angle_beta   90.00
_cell.angle_gamma   90.00
#
_symmetry.space_group_name_H-M   'P 1'
#
loop_
_entity.id
_entity.type
_entity.pdbx_description
1 polymer ?
#
loop_
_entity_poly.entity_id
_entity_poly.type
_entity_poly.pdbx_seq_one_letter_code
_entity_poly.pdbx_strand_id
1 'polypeptide(L)'
;MISRQLHEANWNYLSKRRFKAILADNTRENAKRLVHFYHPGDHVMIRKPKQFRAKTKEVSDGLYLISTVHENGTVSIDKGATTQTLSIRRIFPC
;
A
#
# COMPACT_ATOMS: atom_id res chain seq x y z
N MET A 1 24.81 30.28 35.14
CA MET A 1 24.90 30.99 33.85
C MET A 1 24.19 30.12 32.81
N ILE A 2 22.96 30.46 32.43
CA ILE A 2 22.18 29.65 31.47
C ILE A 2 22.55 30.15 30.07
N SER A 3 23.23 29.29 29.29
CA SER A 3 23.54 29.55 27.89
C SER A 3 22.27 29.42 27.05
N ARG A 4 21.89 30.49 26.34
CA ARG A 4 20.80 30.46 25.35
C ARG A 4 21.35 29.84 24.06
N GLN A 5 21.46 28.51 24.05
CA GLN A 5 22.02 27.79 22.90
C GLN A 5 20.97 27.68 21.79
N LEU A 6 21.15 28.46 20.72
CA LEU A 6 20.36 28.35 19.49
C LEU A 6 20.57 26.97 18.87
N HIS A 7 19.52 26.15 18.88
CA HIS A 7 19.51 24.89 18.15
C HIS A 7 19.01 25.13 16.73
N GLU A 8 19.91 25.08 15.75
CA GLU A 8 19.55 25.10 14.34
C GLU A 8 19.33 23.68 13.83
N ALA A 9 18.15 23.41 13.29
CA ALA A 9 17.84 22.12 12.69
C ALA A 9 18.54 21.99 11.33
N ASN A 10 19.35 20.95 11.16
CA ASN A 10 19.91 20.60 9.85
C ASN A 10 18.81 19.95 8.98
N TRP A 11 18.03 20.78 8.30
CA TRP A 11 16.92 20.36 7.43
C TRP A 11 17.36 19.44 6.30
N ASN A 12 18.56 19.64 5.74
CA ASN A 12 19.11 18.78 4.69
C ASN A 12 19.33 17.36 5.21
N TYR A 13 19.92 17.23 6.40
CA TYR A 13 20.12 15.94 7.06
C TYR A 13 18.79 15.24 7.36
N LEU A 14 17.80 15.96 7.92
CA LEU A 14 16.49 15.39 8.24
C LEU A 14 15.75 14.90 6.99
N SER A 15 15.76 15.69 5.92
CA SER A 15 15.14 15.32 4.64
C SER A 15 15.79 14.09 4.02
N LYS A 16 17.13 14.02 4.00
CA LYS A 16 17.88 12.85 3.51
C LYS A 16 17.59 11.61 4.34
N ARG A 17 17.55 11.74 5.66
CA ARG A 17 17.23 10.63 6.58
C ARG A 17 15.81 10.11 6.34
N ARG A 18 14.82 10.99 6.21
CA ARG A 18 13.43 10.62 5.89
C ARG A 18 13.35 9.88 4.55
N PHE A 19 14.01 10.41 3.52
CA PHE A 19 14.03 9.78 2.20
C PHE A 19 14.64 8.38 2.23
N LYS A 20 15.77 8.20 2.93
CA LYS A 20 16.41 6.88 3.12
C LYS A 20 15.48 5.89 3.83
N ALA A 21 14.74 6.34 4.86
CA ALA A 21 13.78 5.49 5.55
C ALA A 21 12.64 5.04 4.62
N ILE A 22 12.08 5.98 3.83
CA ILE A 22 11.03 5.66 2.83
C ILE A 22 11.52 4.64 1.80
N LEU A 23 12.75 4.79 1.29
CA LEU A 23 13.32 3.83 0.35
C LEU A 23 13.50 2.44 0.96
N ALA A 24 13.99 2.37 2.20
CA ALA A 24 14.16 1.11 2.91
C ALA A 24 12.82 0.42 3.15
N ASP A 25 11.79 1.16 3.55
CA ASP A 25 10.44 0.64 3.74
C ASP A 25 9.84 0.14 2.42
N ASN A 26 9.94 0.93 1.34
CA ASN A 26 9.49 0.53 0.00
C ASN A 26 10.17 -0.76 -0.47
N THR A 27 11.48 -0.88 -0.25
CA THR A 27 12.26 -2.07 -0.63
C THR A 27 11.79 -3.29 0.16
N ARG A 28 11.63 -3.16 1.49
CA ARG A 28 11.16 -4.22 2.36
C ARG A 28 9.74 -4.68 2.01
N GLU A 29 8.85 -3.75 1.68
CA GLU A 29 7.48 -4.07 1.28
C GLU A 29 7.42 -4.73 -0.10
N ASN A 30 8.16 -4.20 -1.07
CA ASN A 30 8.22 -4.76 -2.43
C ASN A 30 8.88 -6.15 -2.44
N ALA A 31 9.80 -6.46 -1.53
CA ALA A 31 10.44 -7.77 -1.45
C ALA A 31 9.46 -8.93 -1.21
N LYS A 32 8.29 -8.65 -0.62
CA LYS A 32 7.23 -9.65 -0.38
C LYS A 32 6.15 -9.66 -1.46
N ARG A 33 6.27 -8.80 -2.48
CA ARG A 33 5.25 -8.64 -3.51
C ARG A 33 5.33 -9.82 -4.48
N LEU A 34 4.19 -10.43 -4.76
CA LEU A 34 4.05 -11.41 -5.82
C LEU A 34 4.12 -10.71 -7.18
N VAL A 35 4.91 -11.25 -8.09
CA VAL A 35 4.93 -10.82 -9.48
C VAL A 35 3.70 -11.40 -10.15
N HIS A 36 2.67 -10.58 -10.33
CA HIS A 36 1.42 -10.94 -10.99
C HIS A 36 1.02 -9.81 -11.94
N PHE A 37 0.61 -10.18 -13.16
CA PHE A 37 0.06 -9.26 -14.15
C PHE A 37 -1.45 -9.38 -14.11
N TYR A 38 -2.11 -8.30 -13.71
CA TYR A 38 -3.57 -8.26 -13.61
C TYR A 38 -4.18 -7.88 -14.95
N HIS A 39 -5.29 -8.53 -15.29
CA HIS A 39 -6.07 -8.26 -16.49
C HIS A 39 -7.53 -8.00 -16.11
N PRO A 40 -8.27 -7.22 -16.94
CA PRO A 40 -9.72 -7.14 -16.82
C PRO A 40 -10.36 -8.54 -16.89
N GLY A 41 -11.29 -8.84 -16.00
CA GLY A 41 -11.94 -10.15 -15.86
C GLY A 41 -11.29 -11.08 -14.83
N ASP A 42 -10.09 -10.77 -14.34
CA ASP A 42 -9.46 -11.55 -13.27
C ASP A 42 -10.24 -11.42 -11.96
N HIS A 43 -10.28 -12.51 -11.19
CA HIS A 43 -10.81 -12.50 -9.84
C HIS A 43 -9.71 -12.17 -8.84
N VAL A 44 -10.02 -11.27 -7.91
CA VAL A 44 -9.10 -10.86 -6.85
C VAL A 44 -9.82 -10.71 -5.52
N MET A 45 -9.10 -10.97 -4.44
CA MET A 45 -9.59 -10.66 -3.08
C MET A 45 -8.98 -9.36 -2.58
N ILE A 46 -9.72 -8.59 -1.78
CA ILE A 46 -9.19 -7.35 -1.19
C ILE A 46 -8.51 -7.67 0.14
N ARG A 47 -7.31 -7.15 0.37
CA ARG A 47 -6.59 -7.28 1.63
C ARG A 47 -7.19 -6.38 2.71
N LYS A 48 -7.62 -6.98 3.82
CA LYS A 48 -8.03 -6.26 5.04
C LYS A 48 -6.77 -5.77 5.79
N PRO A 49 -6.64 -4.46 6.05
CA PRO A 49 -5.48 -3.92 6.75
C PRO A 49 -5.41 -4.45 8.18
N LYS A 50 -4.19 -4.76 8.65
CA LYS A 50 -3.97 -5.37 9.98
C LYS A 50 -4.47 -4.49 11.12
N GLN A 51 -4.44 -3.16 10.97
CA GLN A 51 -4.91 -2.23 12.01
C GLN A 51 -6.41 -2.37 12.29
N PHE A 52 -7.20 -2.70 11.27
CA PHE A 52 -8.67 -2.76 11.37
C PHE A 52 -9.19 -4.20 11.54
N ARG A 53 -8.30 -5.18 11.72
CA ARG A 53 -8.64 -6.59 11.76
C ARG A 53 -8.31 -7.22 13.11
N ALA A 54 -9.31 -7.82 13.75
CA ALA A 54 -9.09 -8.72 14.88
C ALA A 54 -8.23 -9.92 14.46
N LYS A 55 -7.37 -10.43 15.35
CA LYS A 55 -6.39 -11.48 15.03
C LYS A 55 -7.03 -12.75 14.44
N THR A 56 -8.24 -13.08 14.86
CA THR A 56 -9.00 -14.27 14.43
C THR A 56 -9.75 -14.11 13.11
N LYS A 57 -9.91 -12.87 12.61
CA LYS A 57 -10.65 -12.63 11.36
C LYS A 57 -9.78 -12.84 10.11
N GLU A 58 -10.45 -13.17 9.01
CA GLU A 58 -9.84 -13.43 7.70
C GLU A 58 -9.04 -12.24 7.16
N VAL A 59 -7.93 -12.56 6.49
CA VAL A 59 -6.98 -11.57 5.96
C VAL A 59 -7.50 -10.88 4.71
N SER A 60 -8.32 -11.57 3.95
CA SER A 60 -8.88 -11.14 2.67
C SER A 60 -10.39 -10.91 2.78
N ASP A 61 -10.92 -10.17 1.82
CA ASP A 61 -12.33 -9.86 1.65
C ASP A 61 -12.77 -10.27 0.27
N GLY A 62 -13.79 -11.13 0.20
CA GLY A 62 -14.57 -11.44 -1.00
C GLY A 62 -13.77 -11.92 -2.21
N LEU A 63 -14.50 -12.28 -3.25
CA LEU A 63 -13.97 -12.48 -4.59
C LEU A 63 -14.59 -11.39 -5.46
N TYR A 64 -13.76 -10.58 -6.10
CA TYR A 64 -14.21 -9.43 -6.90
C TYR A 64 -13.58 -9.49 -8.28
N LEU A 65 -14.35 -9.06 -9.28
CA LEU A 65 -13.88 -8.97 -10.66
C LEU A 65 -13.17 -7.64 -10.89
N ILE A 66 -12.02 -7.70 -11.56
CA ILE A 66 -11.36 -6.51 -12.09
C ILE A 66 -12.12 -6.04 -13.32
N SER A 67 -12.61 -4.80 -13.26
CA SER A 67 -13.25 -4.13 -14.41
C SER A 67 -12.20 -3.47 -15.30
N THR A 68 -11.26 -2.71 -14.72
CA THR A 68 -10.19 -2.04 -15.47
C THR A 68 -8.88 -2.04 -14.71
N VAL A 69 -7.77 -2.12 -15.45
CA VAL A 69 -6.41 -2.03 -14.93
C VAL A 69 -5.81 -0.71 -15.42
N HIS A 70 -5.28 0.09 -14.50
CA HIS A 70 -4.69 1.40 -14.80
C HIS A 70 -3.16 1.31 -14.82
N GLU A 71 -2.53 2.12 -15.65
CA GLU A 71 -1.07 2.17 -15.80
C GLU A 71 -0.34 2.63 -14.53
N ASN A 72 -1.02 3.40 -13.67
CA ASN A 72 -0.47 3.89 -12.40
C ASN A 72 -0.42 2.83 -11.28
N GLY A 73 -0.69 1.55 -11.59
CA GLY A 73 -0.67 0.45 -10.63
C GLY A 73 -1.89 0.40 -9.71
N THR A 74 -3.02 0.91 -10.19
CA THR A 74 -4.33 0.74 -9.56
C THR A 74 -5.25 -0.08 -10.45
N VAL A 75 -6.25 -0.71 -9.84
CA VAL A 75 -7.28 -1.48 -10.51
C VAL A 75 -8.64 -1.00 -10.03
N SER A 76 -9.60 -0.93 -10.93
CA SER A 76 -11.01 -0.74 -10.59
C SER A 76 -11.67 -2.10 -10.51
N ILE A 77 -12.21 -2.42 -9.33
CA ILE A 77 -12.97 -3.65 -9.08
C ILE A 77 -14.45 -3.34 -9.03
N ASP A 78 -15.26 -4.30 -9.46
CA ASP A 78 -16.71 -4.24 -9.33
C ASP A 78 -17.17 -5.00 -8.07
N LYS A 79 -17.92 -4.32 -7.20
CA LYS A 79 -18.59 -4.94 -6.03
C LYS A 79 -20.07 -5.20 -6.28
N GLY A 80 -20.51 -5.13 -7.54
CA GLY A 80 -21.90 -5.26 -7.97
C GLY A 80 -22.68 -3.95 -7.82
N ALA A 81 -22.76 -3.41 -6.60
CA ALA A 81 -23.48 -2.15 -6.35
C ALA A 81 -22.60 -0.90 -6.53
N THR A 82 -21.28 -1.05 -6.49
CA THR A 82 -20.35 0.09 -6.54
C THR A 82 -19.02 -0.35 -7.12
N THR A 83 -18.41 0.52 -7.93
CA THR A 83 -17.04 0.35 -8.41
C THR A 83 -16.06 0.97 -7.43
N GLN A 84 -14.98 0.25 -7.09
CA GLN A 84 -13.94 0.76 -6.20
C GLN A 84 -12.58 0.70 -6.88
N THR A 85 -11.85 1.81 -6.91
CA THR A 85 -10.45 1.84 -7.38
C THR A 85 -9.50 1.60 -6.21
N LEU A 86 -8.63 0.60 -6.35
CA LEU A 86 -7.68 0.18 -5.33
C LEU A 86 -6.28 0.02 -5.91
N SER A 87 -5.25 0.23 -5.09
CA SER A 87 -3.89 -0.15 -5.48
C SER A 87 -3.76 -1.67 -5.53
N ILE A 88 -2.98 -2.17 -6.50
CA ILE A 88 -2.59 -3.59 -6.60
C ILE A 88 -1.89 -4.11 -5.34
N ARG A 89 -1.39 -3.22 -4.47
CA ARG A 89 -0.81 -3.59 -3.16
C ARG A 89 -1.85 -4.04 -2.14
N ARG A 90 -3.13 -3.75 -2.39
CA ARG A 90 -4.26 -4.03 -1.51
C ARG A 90 -5.11 -5.20 -1.99
N ILE A 91 -4.64 -5.96 -2.98
CA ILE A 91 -5.38 -7.11 -3.51
C ILE A 91 -4.50 -8.36 -3.50
N PHE A 92 -5.13 -9.53 -3.46
CA PHE A 92 -4.50 -10.82 -3.66
C PHE A 92 -5.01 -11.41 -4.98
N PRO A 93 -4.11 -11.92 -5.85
CA PRO A 93 -4.54 -12.73 -6.98
C PRO A 93 -5.13 -14.05 -6.48
N CYS A 94 -6.14 -14.55 -7.18
CA CYS A 94 -6.81 -15.82 -6.89
C CYS A 94 -6.37 -16.92 -7.86
#